data_AF-K5ZHG2-F1
#
_entry.id   AF-K5ZHG2-F1
#
_cell.length_a   1.000
_cell.length_b   1.000
_cell.length_c   1.000
_cell.angle_alpha   90.00
_cell.angle_beta   90.00
_cell.angle_gamma   90.00
#
_symmetry.space_group_name_H-M   'P 1'
#
loop_
_entity.id
_entity.type
_entity.pdbx_description
1 polymer ?
#
loop_
_entity_poly.entity_id
_entity_poly.type
_entity_poly.pdbx_seq_one_letter_code
_entity_poly.pdbx_strand_id
1 'polypeptide(L)'
;MNEWIDWFQRVLDVSIRLYFRQECDLSSVYDIPLPKAGPLWKALLPEQVDPTFDEWMVLMLALMPHLSPQMLDIFFVHNKNFDCPYTEFGGWKGLSHGGFLPTGETAVFLLAGDRVERRLEVVRLFREEHRFHMYHVVGLEGAGNGEPFLSGQLRISEDFLYRLSFEGEYKPDYNMGFLAKRISTALNWEDVVLSYYVREELEEINNWITGHRVILSDWGLSRFLKAGYRTLFYGPPGTGKTLCATLIGKKNGMDVYRIDLSMIVSKYIGETEKNLANVFDQAENRNWIPFSVFLFVRGISGLFYLLIIKLLPTPKYPSSSCSSSSSFWSIYSKCLSEGTNMHQGWEGLTLKFCLASSG
;
A
#
# COMPACT_ATOMS: atom_id res chain seq x y z
N MET A 1 -9.33 -20.49 -11.15
CA MET A 1 -9.77 -19.15 -11.60
C MET A 1 -11.07 -19.25 -12.38
N ASN A 2 -11.15 -20.03 -13.46
CA ASN A 2 -12.37 -20.16 -14.28
C ASN A 2 -13.64 -20.50 -13.47
N GLU A 3 -13.56 -21.48 -12.56
CA GLU A 3 -14.70 -21.80 -11.66
C GLU A 3 -15.21 -20.61 -10.84
N TRP A 4 -14.32 -19.68 -10.46
CA TRP A 4 -14.68 -18.47 -9.72
C TRP A 4 -15.31 -17.41 -10.62
N ILE A 5 -14.84 -17.30 -11.87
CA ILE A 5 -15.45 -16.44 -12.89
C ILE A 5 -16.87 -16.94 -13.21
N ASP A 6 -17.05 -18.25 -13.41
CA ASP A 6 -18.35 -18.87 -13.69
C ASP A 6 -19.32 -18.69 -12.50
N TRP A 7 -18.82 -18.86 -11.28
CA TRP A 7 -19.59 -18.58 -10.07
C TRP A 7 -20.03 -17.12 -10.02
N PHE A 8 -19.13 -16.18 -10.26
CA PHE A 8 -19.46 -14.75 -10.21
C PHE A 8 -20.45 -14.37 -11.31
N GLN A 9 -20.31 -14.93 -12.51
CA GLN A 9 -21.28 -14.75 -13.60
C GLN A 9 -22.68 -15.19 -13.18
N ARG A 10 -22.79 -16.34 -12.51
CA ARG A 10 -24.06 -16.85 -11.99
C ARG A 10 -24.65 -15.93 -10.93
N VAL A 11 -23.81 -15.37 -10.06
CA VAL A 11 -24.27 -14.38 -9.06
C VAL A 11 -24.85 -13.16 -9.76
N LEU A 12 -24.17 -12.59 -10.76
CA LEU A 12 -24.66 -11.43 -11.52
C LEU A 12 -26.00 -11.70 -12.21
N ASP A 13 -26.14 -12.84 -12.89
CA ASP A 13 -27.38 -13.22 -13.57
C ASP A 13 -28.55 -13.33 -12.58
N VAL A 14 -28.33 -13.97 -11.42
CA VAL A 14 -29.34 -14.09 -10.37
C VAL A 14 -29.69 -12.73 -9.77
N SER A 15 -28.72 -11.88 -9.46
CA SER A 15 -28.96 -10.52 -8.93
C SER A 15 -29.84 -9.69 -9.86
N ILE A 16 -29.54 -9.70 -11.17
CA ILE A 16 -30.29 -8.93 -12.17
C ILE A 16 -31.71 -9.48 -12.35
N ARG A 17 -31.88 -10.81 -12.41
CA ARG A 17 -33.21 -11.43 -12.50
C ARG A 17 -34.08 -11.14 -11.29
N LEU A 18 -33.51 -11.24 -10.08
CA LEU A 18 -34.21 -10.92 -8.84
C LEU A 18 -34.65 -9.45 -8.81
N TYR A 19 -33.77 -8.54 -9.22
CA TYR A 19 -34.09 -7.10 -9.27
C TYR A 19 -35.24 -6.79 -10.24
N PHE A 20 -35.19 -7.34 -11.46
CA PHE A 20 -36.25 -7.16 -12.46
C PHE A 20 -37.48 -8.05 -12.27
N ARG A 21 -37.53 -8.85 -11.19
CA ARG A 21 -38.61 -9.81 -10.89
C ARG A 21 -38.88 -10.77 -12.06
N GLN A 22 -37.82 -11.23 -12.71
CA GLN A 22 -37.86 -12.24 -13.76
C GLN A 22 -37.90 -13.66 -13.14
N GLU A 23 -38.30 -14.65 -13.93
CA GLU A 23 -38.28 -16.05 -13.49
C GLU A 23 -36.83 -16.47 -13.15
N CYS A 24 -36.65 -16.93 -11.91
CA CYS A 24 -35.38 -17.37 -11.36
C CYS A 24 -35.62 -18.59 -10.46
N ASP A 25 -34.75 -19.59 -10.58
CA ASP A 25 -34.79 -20.81 -9.77
C ASP A 25 -34.34 -20.58 -8.33
N LEU A 26 -33.77 -19.40 -8.03
CA LEU A 26 -33.19 -19.05 -6.74
C LEU A 26 -33.90 -17.83 -6.15
N SER A 27 -33.98 -17.82 -4.81
CA SER A 27 -34.61 -16.73 -4.05
C SER A 27 -33.60 -15.70 -3.56
N SER A 28 -32.33 -16.08 -3.53
CA SER A 28 -31.23 -15.31 -2.98
C SER A 28 -29.91 -15.66 -3.67
N VAL A 29 -29.03 -14.67 -3.84
CA VAL A 29 -27.65 -14.92 -4.29
C VAL A 29 -26.86 -15.81 -3.33
N TYR A 30 -27.25 -15.82 -2.05
CA TYR A 30 -26.65 -16.66 -1.02
C TYR A 30 -26.97 -18.15 -1.18
N ASP A 31 -27.95 -18.49 -2.02
CA ASP A 31 -28.29 -19.89 -2.34
C ASP A 31 -27.26 -20.51 -3.32
N ILE A 32 -26.35 -19.70 -3.88
CA ILE A 32 -25.31 -20.15 -4.80
C ILE A 32 -24.10 -20.67 -4.00
N PRO A 33 -23.73 -21.96 -4.12
CA PRO A 33 -22.61 -22.51 -3.36
C PRO A 33 -21.28 -21.91 -3.79
N LEU A 34 -20.42 -21.58 -2.81
CA LEU A 34 -19.06 -21.12 -3.08
C LEU A 34 -18.22 -22.23 -3.73
N PRO A 35 -17.40 -21.92 -4.76
CA PRO A 35 -16.41 -22.85 -5.27
C PRO A 35 -15.37 -23.20 -4.19
N LYS A 36 -14.70 -24.34 -4.34
CA LYS A 36 -13.62 -24.71 -3.40
C LYS A 36 -12.44 -23.77 -3.62
N ALA A 37 -12.02 -23.09 -2.56
CA ALA A 37 -10.81 -22.27 -2.59
C ALA A 37 -9.58 -23.17 -2.78
N GLY A 38 -8.98 -23.11 -3.98
CA GLY A 38 -7.74 -23.81 -4.29
C GLY A 38 -6.51 -23.24 -3.58
N PRO A 39 -5.34 -23.89 -3.70
CA PRO A 39 -4.09 -23.46 -3.06
C PRO A 39 -3.69 -22.01 -3.40
N LEU A 40 -3.98 -21.58 -4.62
CA LEU A 40 -3.72 -20.21 -5.10
C LEU A 40 -4.38 -19.15 -4.21
N TRP A 41 -5.65 -19.33 -3.86
CA TRP A 41 -6.37 -18.36 -3.02
C TRP A 41 -5.84 -18.31 -1.58
N LYS A 42 -5.48 -19.48 -1.05
CA LYS A 42 -4.85 -19.59 0.27
C LYS A 42 -3.47 -18.93 0.33
N ALA A 43 -2.75 -18.88 -0.79
CA ALA A 43 -1.47 -18.20 -0.90
C ALA A 43 -1.60 -16.68 -1.08
N LEU A 44 -2.74 -16.20 -1.61
CA LEU A 44 -2.99 -14.78 -1.87
C LEU A 44 -3.53 -14.04 -0.65
N LEU A 45 -4.40 -14.69 0.12
CA LEU A 45 -5.08 -14.04 1.24
C LEU A 45 -4.24 -14.15 2.52
N PRO A 46 -4.07 -13.03 3.24
CA PRO A 46 -3.41 -13.04 4.54
C PRO A 46 -4.33 -13.67 5.59
N GLU A 47 -3.75 -14.59 6.36
CA GLU A 47 -4.39 -15.53 7.29
C GLU A 47 -5.02 -16.78 6.65
N GLN A 48 -4.96 -17.89 7.40
CA GLN A 48 -5.55 -19.18 7.06
C GLN A 48 -7.10 -19.19 7.22
N VAL A 49 -7.74 -18.03 7.30
CA VAL A 49 -9.18 -17.89 7.49
C VAL A 49 -9.83 -17.63 6.14
N ASP A 50 -10.63 -18.60 5.70
CA ASP A 50 -11.35 -18.51 4.42
C ASP A 50 -12.28 -17.28 4.40
N PRO A 51 -12.29 -16.48 3.33
CA PRO A 51 -13.21 -15.35 3.21
C PRO A 51 -14.67 -15.78 3.24
N THR A 52 -15.50 -14.89 3.77
CA THR A 52 -16.95 -15.02 3.75
C THR A 52 -17.50 -14.88 2.33
N PHE A 53 -18.77 -15.24 2.13
CA PHE A 53 -19.46 -15.04 0.85
C PHE A 53 -19.38 -13.59 0.38
N ASP A 54 -19.63 -12.63 1.28
CA ASP A 54 -19.63 -11.20 0.95
C ASP A 54 -18.24 -10.73 0.50
N GLU A 55 -17.19 -11.19 1.19
CA GLU A 55 -15.81 -10.87 0.82
C GLU A 55 -15.44 -11.49 -0.52
N TRP A 56 -15.81 -12.74 -0.79
CA TRP A 56 -15.60 -13.35 -2.10
C TRP A 56 -16.28 -12.57 -3.22
N MET A 57 -17.50 -12.13 -2.98
CA MET A 57 -18.26 -11.33 -3.92
C MET A 57 -17.59 -9.99 -4.22
N VAL A 58 -17.17 -9.25 -3.20
CA VAL A 58 -16.46 -7.97 -3.36
C VAL A 58 -15.12 -8.17 -4.07
N LEU A 59 -14.37 -9.21 -3.72
CA LEU A 59 -13.08 -9.52 -4.33
C LEU A 59 -13.24 -9.85 -5.83
N MET A 60 -14.19 -10.72 -6.17
CA MET A 60 -14.45 -11.07 -7.56
C MET A 60 -14.97 -9.88 -8.36
N LEU A 61 -15.84 -9.06 -7.78
CA LEU A 61 -16.32 -7.82 -8.40
C LEU A 61 -15.16 -6.87 -8.72
N ALA A 62 -14.21 -6.69 -7.81
CA ALA A 62 -13.02 -5.87 -8.02
C ALA A 62 -12.05 -6.45 -9.06
N LEU A 63 -12.04 -7.78 -9.24
CA LEU A 63 -11.22 -8.47 -10.24
C LEU A 63 -11.80 -8.43 -11.66
N MET A 64 -13.13 -8.35 -11.81
CA MET A 64 -13.78 -8.45 -13.12
C MET A 64 -13.29 -7.46 -14.18
N PRO A 65 -13.03 -6.18 -13.87
CA PRO A 65 -12.48 -5.25 -14.86
C PRO A 65 -11.15 -5.72 -15.47
N HIS A 66 -10.39 -6.55 -14.75
CA HIS A 66 -9.10 -7.09 -15.19
C HIS A 66 -9.20 -8.46 -15.86
N LEU A 67 -10.13 -9.31 -15.40
CA LEU A 67 -10.24 -10.70 -15.87
C LEU A 67 -11.26 -10.90 -16.99
N SER A 68 -12.41 -10.21 -16.92
CA SER A 68 -13.54 -10.39 -17.85
C SER A 68 -14.42 -9.13 -17.86
N PRO A 69 -13.91 -7.99 -18.37
CA PRO A 69 -14.59 -6.69 -18.26
C PRO A 69 -15.99 -6.68 -18.89
N GLN A 70 -16.19 -7.43 -19.99
CA GLN A 70 -17.46 -7.55 -20.69
C GLN A 70 -18.58 -8.13 -19.82
N MET A 71 -18.24 -8.83 -18.73
CA MET A 71 -19.24 -9.41 -17.81
C MET A 71 -20.00 -8.32 -17.03
N LEU A 72 -19.38 -7.16 -16.82
CA LEU A 72 -19.99 -6.04 -16.10
C LEU A 72 -20.82 -5.11 -17.01
N ASP A 73 -20.81 -5.33 -18.33
CA ASP A 73 -21.58 -4.50 -19.26
C ASP A 73 -23.11 -4.59 -19.03
N ILE A 74 -23.56 -5.63 -18.32
CA ILE A 74 -24.95 -5.80 -17.87
C ILE A 74 -25.44 -4.62 -17.01
N PHE A 75 -24.54 -3.84 -16.41
CA PHE A 75 -24.90 -2.67 -15.61
C PHE A 75 -25.08 -1.39 -16.43
N PHE A 76 -24.76 -1.39 -17.73
CA PHE A 76 -25.08 -0.26 -18.62
C PHE A 76 -26.56 -0.19 -19.05
N VAL A 77 -27.43 -1.04 -18.48
CA VAL A 77 -28.86 -1.03 -18.78
C VAL A 77 -29.47 0.30 -18.30
N HIS A 78 -30.20 0.95 -19.21
CA HIS A 78 -30.88 2.22 -18.92
C HIS A 78 -32.33 1.97 -18.46
N ASN A 79 -32.79 2.81 -17.56
CA ASN A 79 -34.18 2.80 -17.14
C ASN A 79 -35.04 3.44 -18.24
N LYS A 80 -35.85 2.63 -18.90
CA LYS A 80 -36.71 3.04 -20.03
C LYS A 80 -37.70 4.17 -19.67
N ASN A 81 -38.02 4.35 -18.39
CA ASN A 81 -38.98 5.35 -17.93
C ASN A 81 -38.36 6.73 -17.68
N PHE A 82 -37.07 6.77 -17.33
CA PHE A 82 -36.40 8.00 -16.87
C PHE A 82 -35.21 8.42 -17.74
N ASP A 83 -34.87 7.62 -18.76
CA ASP A 83 -33.75 7.86 -19.68
C ASP A 83 -32.41 8.10 -18.95
N CYS A 84 -32.25 7.45 -17.80
CA CYS A 84 -31.04 7.47 -16.99
C CYS A 84 -30.62 6.04 -16.60
N PRO A 85 -29.33 5.82 -16.28
CA PRO A 85 -28.90 4.57 -15.66
C PRO A 85 -29.58 4.33 -14.31
N TYR A 86 -29.69 3.07 -13.90
CA TYR A 86 -30.12 2.73 -12.54
C TYR A 86 -29.07 3.19 -11.54
N THR A 87 -29.42 4.15 -10.68
CA THR A 87 -28.53 4.70 -9.66
C THR A 87 -27.99 3.61 -8.72
N GLU A 88 -28.82 2.60 -8.45
CA GLU A 88 -28.50 1.47 -7.57
C GLU A 88 -27.39 0.59 -8.14
N PHE A 89 -27.21 0.54 -9.47
CA PHE A 89 -26.12 -0.25 -10.06
C PHE A 89 -24.75 0.43 -9.86
N GLY A 90 -24.75 1.75 -9.70
CA GLY A 90 -23.53 2.55 -9.58
C GLY A 90 -22.61 2.40 -10.77
N GLY A 91 -21.31 2.40 -10.49
CA GLY A 91 -20.26 2.21 -11.47
C GLY A 91 -19.89 3.44 -12.28
N TRP A 92 -18.67 3.43 -12.79
CA TRP A 92 -18.13 4.44 -13.67
C TRP A 92 -17.89 3.86 -15.05
N LYS A 93 -17.92 4.71 -16.07
CA LYS A 93 -17.50 4.34 -17.42
C LYS A 93 -16.00 4.56 -17.57
N GLY A 94 -15.25 3.50 -17.86
CA GLY A 94 -13.82 3.58 -18.10
C GLY A 94 -13.49 4.49 -19.27
N LEU A 95 -12.67 5.52 -19.05
CA LEU A 95 -12.33 6.51 -20.09
C LEU A 95 -11.50 5.89 -21.23
N SER A 96 -10.57 5.00 -20.90
CA SER A 96 -9.65 4.41 -21.88
C SER A 96 -10.20 3.13 -22.53
N HIS A 97 -10.78 2.23 -21.72
CA HIS A 97 -11.24 0.92 -22.20
C HIS A 97 -12.77 0.85 -22.40
N GLY A 98 -13.52 1.89 -22.06
CA GLY A 98 -14.96 1.99 -22.29
C GLY A 98 -15.86 1.11 -21.42
N GLY A 99 -15.30 0.14 -20.70
CA GLY A 99 -16.03 -0.84 -19.90
C GLY A 99 -16.51 -0.29 -18.55
N PHE A 100 -17.34 -1.08 -17.87
CA PHE A 100 -17.88 -0.74 -16.56
C PHE A 100 -16.85 -0.94 -15.45
N LEU A 101 -16.67 0.08 -14.61
CA LEU A 101 -15.81 0.07 -13.44
C LEU A 101 -16.72 0.08 -12.20
N PRO A 102 -16.80 -1.01 -11.42
CA PRO A 102 -17.76 -1.10 -10.32
C PRO A 102 -17.44 -0.10 -9.21
N THR A 103 -18.45 0.27 -8.43
CA THR A 103 -18.31 1.11 -7.23
C THR A 103 -18.75 0.36 -5.97
N GLY A 104 -18.62 0.99 -4.81
CA GLY A 104 -19.22 0.47 -3.58
C GLY A 104 -20.74 0.29 -3.71
N GLU A 105 -21.41 1.13 -4.50
CA GLU A 105 -22.84 1.00 -4.80
C GLU A 105 -23.15 -0.29 -5.56
N THR A 106 -22.32 -0.66 -6.54
CA THR A 106 -22.42 -1.95 -7.25
C THR A 106 -22.30 -3.14 -6.28
N ALA A 107 -21.38 -3.06 -5.31
CA ALA A 107 -21.24 -4.10 -4.29
C ALA A 107 -22.48 -4.19 -3.39
N VAL A 108 -23.06 -3.04 -2.99
CA VAL A 108 -24.31 -3.00 -2.22
C VAL A 108 -25.47 -3.56 -3.02
N PHE A 109 -25.61 -3.23 -4.29
CA PHE A 109 -26.65 -3.79 -5.15
C PHE A 109 -26.62 -5.31 -5.16
N LEU A 110 -25.44 -5.89 -5.34
CA LEU A 110 -25.30 -7.34 -5.42
C LEU A 110 -25.51 -8.05 -4.07
N LEU A 111 -25.10 -7.44 -2.94
CA LEU A 111 -25.16 -8.07 -1.61
C LEU A 111 -26.44 -7.77 -0.82
N ALA A 112 -26.92 -6.54 -0.92
CA ALA A 112 -28.04 -6.03 -0.11
C ALA A 112 -29.33 -5.89 -0.92
N GLY A 113 -29.25 -5.72 -2.24
CA GLY A 113 -30.40 -5.38 -3.06
C GLY A 113 -31.07 -4.10 -2.56
N ASP A 114 -32.35 -4.19 -2.19
CA ASP A 114 -33.17 -3.11 -1.64
C ASP A 114 -33.17 -3.04 -0.10
N ARG A 115 -32.46 -3.94 0.58
CA ARG A 115 -32.47 -4.06 2.05
C ARG A 115 -31.52 -3.05 2.71
N VAL A 116 -32.09 -2.02 3.32
CA VAL A 116 -31.33 -0.92 3.94
C VAL A 116 -30.45 -1.40 5.10
N GLU A 117 -30.92 -2.37 5.90
CA GLU A 117 -30.15 -2.91 7.03
C GLU A 117 -28.86 -3.57 6.54
N ARG A 118 -28.95 -4.32 5.43
CA ARG A 118 -27.81 -5.02 4.82
C ARG A 118 -26.82 -4.05 4.18
N ARG A 119 -27.27 -2.90 3.69
CA ARG A 119 -26.40 -1.85 3.14
C ARG A 119 -25.33 -1.41 4.14
N LEU A 120 -25.70 -1.21 5.40
CA LEU A 120 -24.75 -0.78 6.45
C LEU A 120 -23.70 -1.86 6.75
N GLU A 121 -24.05 -3.13 6.61
CA GLU A 121 -23.14 -4.26 6.79
C GLU A 121 -22.12 -4.31 5.64
N VAL A 122 -22.56 -4.09 4.40
CA VAL A 122 -21.66 -4.01 3.23
C VAL A 122 -20.69 -2.82 3.34
N VAL A 123 -21.16 -1.66 3.84
CA VAL A 123 -20.30 -0.49 4.08
C VAL A 123 -19.12 -0.84 4.99
N ARG A 124 -19.31 -1.72 5.97
CA ARG A 124 -18.24 -2.14 6.90
C ARG A 124 -17.10 -2.87 6.19
N LEU A 125 -17.34 -3.53 5.05
CA LEU A 125 -16.30 -4.21 4.27
C LEU A 125 -15.24 -3.25 3.72
N PHE A 126 -15.59 -1.97 3.56
CA PHE A 126 -14.74 -0.93 2.99
C PHE A 126 -14.20 0.06 4.03
N ARG A 127 -14.43 -0.20 5.33
CA ARG A 127 -13.90 0.63 6.42
C ARG A 127 -12.49 0.19 6.80
N GLU A 128 -11.78 1.10 7.48
CA GLU A 128 -10.38 0.92 7.87
C GLU A 128 -10.16 -0.30 8.77
N GLU A 129 -11.17 -0.70 9.54
CA GLU A 129 -11.14 -1.84 10.44
C GLU A 129 -11.28 -3.19 9.71
N HIS A 130 -11.69 -3.19 8.45
CA HIS A 130 -11.91 -4.42 7.70
C HIS A 130 -10.63 -4.96 7.06
N ARG A 131 -10.57 -6.28 6.92
CA ARG A 131 -9.42 -7.00 6.37
C ARG A 131 -8.99 -6.51 4.99
N PHE A 132 -9.94 -6.11 4.14
CA PHE A 132 -9.61 -5.53 2.84
C PHE A 132 -8.77 -4.27 2.91
N HIS A 133 -9.04 -3.41 3.89
CA HIS A 133 -8.25 -2.21 4.12
C HIS A 133 -6.96 -2.53 4.85
N MET A 134 -7.02 -3.30 5.95
CA MET A 134 -5.85 -3.68 6.76
C MET A 134 -4.77 -4.41 5.96
N TYR A 135 -5.18 -5.20 4.96
CA TYR A 135 -4.27 -5.97 4.11
C TYR A 135 -4.13 -5.43 2.70
N HIS A 136 -4.75 -4.27 2.42
CA HIS A 136 -4.64 -3.57 1.13
C HIS A 136 -4.99 -4.48 -0.06
N VAL A 137 -6.11 -5.18 0.06
CA VAL A 137 -6.60 -6.09 -0.99
C VAL A 137 -7.57 -5.33 -1.90
N VAL A 138 -8.60 -4.72 -1.33
CA VAL A 138 -9.66 -3.99 -2.05
C VAL A 138 -9.96 -2.67 -1.35
N GLY A 139 -10.25 -1.62 -2.11
CA GLY A 139 -10.63 -0.30 -1.59
C GLY A 139 -11.57 0.46 -2.52
N LEU A 140 -12.10 1.59 -2.01
CA LEU A 140 -12.89 2.54 -2.78
C LEU A 140 -12.08 3.81 -3.01
N GLU A 141 -11.94 4.24 -4.27
CA GLU A 141 -11.15 5.40 -4.65
C GLU A 141 -11.93 6.42 -5.49
N GLY A 142 -11.54 7.69 -5.39
CA GLY A 142 -11.93 8.73 -6.33
C GLY A 142 -13.39 9.20 -6.29
N ALA A 143 -14.12 8.94 -5.20
CA ALA A 143 -15.38 9.64 -4.97
C ALA A 143 -15.13 11.17 -4.98
N GLY A 144 -15.86 11.91 -5.80
CA GLY A 144 -15.75 13.36 -5.89
C GLY A 144 -16.10 14.05 -4.56
N ASN A 145 -15.66 15.29 -4.36
CA ASN A 145 -16.02 16.05 -3.16
C ASN A 145 -17.55 16.22 -3.07
N GLY A 146 -18.14 15.76 -1.96
CA GLY A 146 -19.58 15.83 -1.72
C GLY A 146 -20.37 14.63 -2.24
N GLU A 147 -19.73 13.68 -2.90
CA GLU A 147 -20.37 12.43 -3.34
C GLU A 147 -20.56 11.45 -2.16
N PRO A 148 -21.57 10.57 -2.21
CA PRO A 148 -21.72 9.47 -1.27
C PRO A 148 -20.47 8.58 -1.20
N PHE A 149 -20.17 8.06 -0.01
CA PHE A 149 -19.02 7.17 0.23
C PHE A 149 -18.94 5.98 -0.76
N LEU A 150 -20.10 5.38 -1.07
CA LEU A 150 -20.20 4.22 -1.96
C LEU A 150 -20.08 4.56 -3.45
N SER A 151 -20.06 5.84 -3.82
CA SER A 151 -19.82 6.29 -5.19
C SER A 151 -18.36 6.10 -5.64
N GLY A 152 -17.46 5.81 -4.70
CA GLY A 152 -16.05 5.53 -5.00
C GLY A 152 -15.88 4.29 -5.87
N GLN A 153 -14.96 4.34 -6.82
CA GLN A 153 -14.59 3.23 -7.68
C GLN A 153 -14.00 2.10 -6.84
N LEU A 154 -14.54 0.90 -6.97
CA LEU A 154 -14.02 -0.32 -6.38
C LEU A 154 -12.76 -0.74 -7.13
N ARG A 155 -11.64 -0.80 -6.41
CA ARG A 155 -10.34 -1.18 -6.95
C ARG A 155 -9.70 -2.29 -6.15
N ILE A 156 -9.03 -3.17 -6.87
CA ILE A 156 -8.13 -4.17 -6.29
C ILE A 156 -6.69 -3.64 -6.34
N SER A 157 -5.89 -4.00 -5.34
CA SER A 157 -4.51 -3.53 -5.28
C SER A 157 -3.64 -4.16 -6.36
N GLU A 158 -2.64 -3.40 -6.82
CA GLU A 158 -1.67 -3.88 -7.80
C GLU A 158 -0.83 -5.04 -7.26
N ASP A 159 -0.51 -5.03 -5.96
CA ASP A 159 0.20 -6.15 -5.31
C ASP A 159 -0.59 -7.44 -5.45
N PHE A 160 -1.91 -7.38 -5.20
CA PHE A 160 -2.78 -8.54 -5.32
C PHE A 160 -2.87 -9.02 -6.77
N LEU A 161 -3.02 -8.10 -7.75
CA LEU A 161 -3.04 -8.45 -9.17
C LEU A 161 -1.71 -9.07 -9.65
N TYR A 162 -0.58 -8.53 -9.16
CA TYR A 162 0.73 -9.06 -9.48
C TYR A 162 0.89 -10.48 -8.94
N ARG A 163 0.59 -10.70 -7.65
CA ARG A 163 0.67 -12.03 -7.02
C ARG A 163 -0.30 -13.02 -7.65
N LEU A 164 -1.42 -12.55 -8.20
CA LEU A 164 -2.36 -13.40 -8.92
C LEU A 164 -1.82 -13.87 -10.28
N SER A 165 -1.03 -13.03 -10.94
CA SER A 165 -0.54 -13.25 -12.31
C SER A 165 0.86 -13.86 -12.37
N PHE A 166 1.69 -13.62 -11.36
CA PHE A 166 3.11 -13.98 -11.33
C PHE A 166 3.50 -14.65 -10.00
N GLU A 167 4.41 -15.62 -10.09
CA GLU A 167 5.08 -16.18 -8.90
C GLU A 167 6.19 -15.22 -8.44
N GLY A 168 6.01 -14.59 -7.27
CA GLY A 168 7.03 -13.74 -6.64
C GLY A 168 6.45 -12.57 -5.85
N GLU A 169 7.31 -11.85 -5.14
CA GLU A 169 6.93 -10.60 -4.47
C GLU A 169 6.82 -9.45 -5.47
N TYR A 170 5.76 -8.64 -5.36
CA TYR A 170 5.67 -7.39 -6.12
C TYR A 170 6.74 -6.41 -5.62
N LYS A 171 7.69 -6.08 -6.51
CA LYS A 171 8.73 -5.10 -6.25
C LYS A 171 8.47 -3.90 -7.16
N PRO A 172 7.85 -2.82 -6.66
CA PRO A 172 7.49 -1.71 -7.52
C PRO A 172 8.76 -1.02 -8.03
N ASP A 173 8.93 -1.05 -9.35
CA ASP A 173 9.85 -0.18 -10.07
C ASP A 173 9.03 0.96 -10.67
N TYR A 174 9.22 2.18 -10.15
CA TYR A 174 8.68 3.45 -10.66
C TYR A 174 7.24 3.37 -11.22
N ASN A 175 6.22 3.43 -10.35
CA ASN A 175 4.84 3.53 -10.81
C ASN A 175 4.34 4.99 -10.77
N MET A 176 3.49 5.39 -11.73
CA MET A 176 2.84 6.71 -11.79
C MET A 176 2.07 7.07 -10.49
N GLY A 177 1.67 6.07 -9.70
CA GLY A 177 1.00 6.27 -8.41
C GLY A 177 1.91 6.36 -7.18
N PHE A 178 3.18 5.94 -7.26
CA PHE A 178 4.08 5.88 -6.10
C PHE A 178 5.54 6.18 -6.48
N LEU A 179 6.05 7.31 -5.98
CA LEU A 179 7.31 7.95 -6.38
C LEU A 179 8.58 7.28 -5.81
N ALA A 180 8.57 5.95 -5.60
CA ALA A 180 9.74 5.22 -5.12
C ALA A 180 10.39 4.42 -6.24
N LYS A 181 11.72 4.56 -6.36
CA LYS A 181 12.56 3.79 -7.27
C LYS A 181 13.40 2.81 -6.48
N ARG A 182 13.30 1.51 -6.76
CA ARG A 182 14.25 0.55 -6.20
C ARG A 182 15.66 0.86 -6.71
N ILE A 183 16.62 0.86 -5.80
CA ILE A 183 18.04 1.02 -6.10
C ILE A 183 18.81 -0.20 -5.62
N SER A 184 19.75 -0.64 -6.44
CA SER A 184 20.63 -1.78 -6.15
C SER A 184 22.06 -1.42 -6.53
N THR A 185 23.02 -2.20 -6.03
CA THR A 185 24.44 -2.04 -6.33
C THR A 185 25.07 -3.39 -6.63
N ALA A 186 25.99 -3.40 -7.61
CA ALA A 186 26.80 -4.58 -7.92
C ALA A 186 27.92 -4.79 -6.90
N LEU A 187 28.36 -3.73 -6.20
CA LEU A 187 29.44 -3.77 -5.21
C LEU A 187 29.05 -4.57 -3.96
N ASN A 188 30.04 -5.18 -3.33
CA ASN A 188 29.91 -5.90 -2.06
C ASN A 188 30.33 -5.01 -0.88
N TRP A 189 30.05 -5.46 0.35
CA TRP A 189 30.36 -4.70 1.56
C TRP A 189 31.86 -4.41 1.69
N GLU A 190 32.69 -5.34 1.23
CA GLU A 190 34.14 -5.30 1.28
C GLU A 190 34.74 -4.28 0.30
N ASP A 191 34.01 -3.96 -0.77
CA ASP A 191 34.45 -3.02 -1.82
C ASP A 191 34.37 -1.55 -1.36
N VAL A 192 33.70 -1.27 -0.24
CA VAL A 192 33.52 0.09 0.26
C VAL A 192 34.71 0.51 1.12
N VAL A 193 35.40 1.55 0.66
CA VAL A 193 36.48 2.20 1.42
C VAL A 193 35.87 3.32 2.24
N LEU A 194 35.91 3.17 3.57
CA LEU A 194 35.37 4.11 4.53
C LEU A 194 36.41 4.38 5.62
N SER A 195 36.31 5.55 6.25
CA SER A 195 37.07 5.80 7.48
C SER A 195 36.63 4.84 8.57
N TYR A 196 37.53 4.56 9.52
CA TYR A 196 37.26 3.67 10.65
C TYR A 196 35.97 4.06 11.39
N TYR A 197 35.84 5.35 11.70
CA TYR A 197 34.68 5.90 12.41
C TYR A 197 33.37 5.64 11.67
N VAL A 198 33.31 5.97 10.37
CA VAL A 198 32.10 5.76 9.56
C VAL A 198 31.80 4.26 9.43
N ARG A 199 32.83 3.41 9.32
CA ARG A 199 32.63 1.96 9.25
C ARG A 199 32.01 1.41 10.54
N GLU A 200 32.49 1.80 11.71
CA GLU A 200 31.89 1.40 12.99
C GLU A 200 30.43 1.83 13.09
N GLU A 201 30.14 3.07 12.74
CA GLU A 201 28.79 3.63 12.73
C GLU A 201 27.84 2.86 11.80
N LEU A 202 28.30 2.47 10.61
CA LEU A 202 27.49 1.65 9.72
C LEU A 202 27.31 0.21 10.24
N GLU A 203 28.29 -0.33 10.97
CA GLU A 203 28.13 -1.63 11.64
C GLU A 203 27.12 -1.56 12.79
N GLU A 204 26.97 -0.43 13.48
CA GLU A 204 25.87 -0.25 14.44
C GLU A 204 24.50 -0.37 13.77
N ILE A 205 24.35 0.18 12.56
CA ILE A 205 23.11 0.05 11.76
C ILE A 205 22.87 -1.43 11.42
N ASN A 206 23.89 -2.16 10.98
CA ASN A 206 23.78 -3.59 10.66
C ASN A 206 23.43 -4.43 11.90
N ASN A 207 24.07 -4.13 13.03
CA ASN A 207 23.82 -4.79 14.31
C ASN A 207 22.40 -4.51 14.79
N TRP A 208 21.90 -3.29 14.58
CA TRP A 208 20.51 -2.98 14.85
C TRP A 208 19.57 -3.78 13.93
N ILE A 209 19.80 -3.75 12.61
CA ILE A 209 18.99 -4.50 11.64
C ILE A 209 18.89 -5.98 12.00
N THR A 210 20.01 -6.61 12.36
CA THR A 210 20.06 -8.05 12.68
C THR A 210 19.59 -8.36 14.11
N GLY A 211 19.89 -7.49 15.07
CA GLY A 211 19.68 -7.70 16.50
C GLY A 211 18.44 -7.03 17.11
N HIS A 212 17.72 -6.19 16.37
CA HIS A 212 16.58 -5.40 16.91
C HIS A 212 15.53 -6.27 17.61
N ARG A 213 15.31 -7.51 17.14
CA ARG A 213 14.35 -8.42 17.77
C ARG A 213 14.73 -8.74 19.21
N VAL A 214 15.97 -9.16 19.46
CA VAL A 214 16.49 -9.49 20.80
C VAL A 214 16.39 -8.25 21.71
N ILE A 215 16.72 -7.08 21.18
CA ILE A 215 16.66 -5.81 21.93
C ILE A 215 15.23 -5.44 22.31
N LEU A 216 14.26 -5.63 21.41
CA LEU A 216 12.87 -5.22 21.64
C LEU A 216 12.05 -6.26 22.42
N SER A 217 12.24 -7.56 22.15
CA SER A 217 11.50 -8.65 22.81
C SER A 217 12.17 -9.09 24.10
N ASP A 218 13.44 -9.46 24.05
CA ASP A 218 14.09 -10.18 25.14
C ASP A 218 14.52 -9.23 26.26
N TRP A 219 14.82 -7.96 25.92
CA TRP A 219 15.16 -6.93 26.91
C TRP A 219 13.97 -6.06 27.30
N GLY A 220 12.78 -6.27 26.72
CA GLY A 220 11.55 -5.55 27.09
C GLY A 220 11.56 -4.05 26.77
N LEU A 221 12.47 -3.58 25.92
CA LEU A 221 12.59 -2.15 25.56
C LEU A 221 11.53 -1.66 24.57
N SER A 222 10.60 -2.50 24.12
CA SER A 222 9.47 -2.10 23.26
C SER A 222 8.61 -0.98 23.84
N ARG A 223 8.62 -0.79 25.17
CA ARG A 223 7.93 0.32 25.86
C ARG A 223 8.67 1.65 25.81
N PHE A 224 9.97 1.63 25.53
CA PHE A 224 10.86 2.80 25.55
C PHE A 224 11.39 3.17 24.17
N LEU A 225 11.44 2.22 23.23
CA LEU A 225 11.93 2.40 21.87
C LEU A 225 10.79 2.20 20.88
N LYS A 226 10.49 3.23 20.09
CA LYS A 226 9.55 3.12 18.95
C LYS A 226 10.13 2.18 17.89
N ALA A 227 9.26 1.46 17.18
CA ALA A 227 9.67 0.63 16.05
C ALA A 227 10.32 1.49 14.93
N GLY A 228 11.47 1.05 14.44
CA GLY A 228 12.23 1.69 13.37
C GLY A 228 13.54 2.35 13.83
N TYR A 229 14.55 2.31 12.96
CA TYR A 229 15.86 2.92 13.16
C TYR A 229 16.04 4.09 12.19
N ARG A 230 16.52 5.23 12.68
CA ARG A 230 16.59 6.47 11.87
C ARG A 230 18.01 6.95 11.77
N THR A 231 18.46 7.16 10.54
CA THR A 231 19.85 7.51 10.24
C THR A 231 19.92 8.61 9.20
N LEU A 232 20.77 9.61 9.41
CA LEU A 232 20.96 10.71 8.46
C LEU A 232 22.36 10.60 7.85
N PHE A 233 22.43 10.36 6.53
CA PHE A 233 23.68 10.43 5.78
C PHE A 233 23.87 11.84 5.21
N TYR A 234 24.82 12.59 5.78
CA TYR A 234 25.17 13.92 5.29
C TYR A 234 26.64 14.00 4.87
N GLY A 235 26.95 14.93 3.96
CA GLY A 235 28.30 15.15 3.47
C GLY A 235 28.30 15.71 2.04
N PRO A 236 29.47 16.11 1.49
CA PRO A 236 29.61 16.62 0.13
C PRO A 236 29.06 15.67 -0.93
N PRO A 237 28.58 16.16 -2.08
CA PRO A 237 28.16 15.27 -3.16
C PRO A 237 29.30 14.33 -3.60
N GLY A 238 28.96 13.11 -4.01
CA GLY A 238 29.94 12.11 -4.45
C GLY A 238 30.58 11.26 -3.34
N THR A 239 30.31 11.53 -2.05
CA THR A 239 30.88 10.77 -0.92
C THR A 239 30.20 9.42 -0.64
N GLY A 240 29.58 8.79 -1.65
CA GLY A 240 29.05 7.43 -1.51
C GLY A 240 27.81 7.26 -0.63
N LYS A 241 27.12 8.33 -0.19
CA LYS A 241 25.90 8.24 0.67
C LYS A 241 24.86 7.22 0.19
N THR A 242 24.44 7.34 -1.07
CA THR A 242 23.47 6.43 -1.69
C THR A 242 24.06 5.02 -1.85
N LEU A 243 25.36 4.91 -2.09
CA LEU A 243 26.06 3.64 -2.20
C LEU A 243 26.07 2.90 -0.85
N CYS A 244 26.43 3.57 0.25
CA CYS A 244 26.40 3.00 1.59
C CYS A 244 24.99 2.49 1.94
N ALA A 245 23.95 3.27 1.63
CA ALA A 245 22.56 2.84 1.81
C ALA A 245 22.24 1.53 1.05
N THR A 246 22.62 1.45 -0.23
CA THR A 246 22.40 0.23 -1.04
C THR A 246 23.20 -0.97 -0.54
N LEU A 247 24.40 -0.73 -0.01
CA LEU A 247 25.27 -1.76 0.53
C LEU A 247 24.74 -2.34 1.84
N ILE A 248 24.21 -1.49 2.74
CA ILE A 248 23.52 -1.93 3.96
C ILE A 248 22.31 -2.80 3.58
N GLY A 249 21.51 -2.37 2.61
CA GLY A 249 20.40 -3.17 2.10
C GLY A 249 20.87 -4.53 1.58
N LYS A 250 21.85 -4.53 0.68
CA LYS A 250 22.41 -5.75 0.07
C LYS A 250 23.00 -6.72 1.10
N LYS A 251 23.78 -6.22 2.06
CA LYS A 251 24.40 -7.02 3.14
C LYS A 251 23.36 -7.77 3.97
N ASN A 252 22.20 -7.15 4.18
CA ASN A 252 21.13 -7.70 5.00
C ASN A 252 20.00 -8.35 4.18
N GLY A 253 20.16 -8.51 2.86
CA GLY A 253 19.14 -9.09 1.98
C GLY A 253 17.86 -8.26 1.84
N MET A 254 17.96 -6.94 2.03
CA MET A 254 16.83 -6.02 2.02
C MET A 254 16.77 -5.18 0.74
N ASP A 255 15.55 -4.83 0.33
CA ASP A 255 15.34 -3.92 -0.80
C ASP A 255 15.44 -2.46 -0.35
N VAL A 256 16.13 -1.65 -1.16
CA VAL A 256 16.32 -0.22 -0.91
C VAL A 256 15.54 0.58 -1.95
N TYR A 257 14.72 1.50 -1.48
CA TYR A 257 13.89 2.36 -2.30
C TYR A 257 14.31 3.82 -2.13
N ARG A 258 14.43 4.55 -3.23
CA ARG A 258 14.72 5.98 -3.28
C ARG A 258 13.47 6.75 -3.70
N ILE A 259 13.06 7.67 -2.85
CA ILE A 259 11.98 8.61 -3.13
C ILE A 259 12.58 9.96 -3.51
N ASP A 260 12.15 10.47 -4.66
CA ASP A 260 12.54 11.80 -5.11
C ASP A 260 11.58 12.85 -4.53
N LEU A 261 12.01 13.51 -3.45
CA LEU A 261 11.22 14.54 -2.80
C LEU A 261 11.11 15.81 -3.66
N SER A 262 11.95 15.99 -4.69
CA SER A 262 11.87 17.15 -5.58
C SER A 262 10.55 17.20 -6.37
N MET A 263 9.95 16.03 -6.63
CA MET A 263 8.64 15.92 -7.28
C MET A 263 7.47 16.19 -6.32
N ILE A 264 7.71 16.19 -5.01
CA ILE A 264 6.69 16.35 -3.97
C ILE A 264 6.64 17.80 -3.47
N VAL A 265 7.76 18.53 -3.55
CA VAL A 265 7.85 19.95 -3.16
C VAL A 265 7.16 20.82 -4.22
N SER A 266 5.88 21.11 -3.98
CA SER A 266 5.11 22.11 -4.73
C SER A 266 5.48 23.53 -4.28
N LYS A 267 5.24 24.52 -5.15
CA LYS A 267 5.44 25.96 -4.87
C LYS A 267 4.46 26.50 -3.80
N TYR A 268 3.44 25.73 -3.42
CA TYR A 268 2.37 26.14 -2.52
C TYR A 268 2.54 25.52 -1.12
N ILE A 269 2.53 26.36 -0.09
CA ILE A 269 2.65 25.94 1.33
C ILE A 269 1.41 25.11 1.70
N GLY A 270 1.60 23.89 2.21
CA GLY A 270 0.54 22.97 2.64
C GLY A 270 0.16 21.86 1.65
N GLU A 271 0.37 22.05 0.34
CA GLU A 271 0.08 21.00 -0.67
C GLU A 271 1.19 19.95 -0.73
N THR A 272 2.44 20.39 -0.58
CA THR A 272 3.61 19.54 -0.35
C THR A 272 3.41 18.61 0.86
N GLU A 273 2.68 19.08 1.87
CA GLU A 273 2.47 18.33 3.11
C GLU A 273 1.50 17.18 2.94
N LYS A 274 0.39 17.43 2.24
CA LYS A 274 -0.58 16.37 1.87
C LYS A 274 0.04 15.33 0.95
N ASN A 275 0.83 15.75 -0.03
CA ASN A 275 1.47 14.82 -0.96
C ASN A 275 2.51 13.94 -0.27
N LEU A 276 3.27 14.50 0.68
CA LEU A 276 4.22 13.73 1.46
C LEU A 276 3.51 12.76 2.42
N ALA A 277 2.45 13.21 3.10
CA ALA A 277 1.61 12.36 3.93
C ALA A 277 1.05 11.19 3.12
N ASN A 278 0.50 11.44 1.93
CA ASN A 278 0.03 10.39 1.03
C ASN A 278 1.14 9.40 0.63
N VAL A 279 2.38 9.84 0.42
CA VAL A 279 3.50 8.93 0.11
C VAL A 279 3.85 8.05 1.32
N PHE A 280 3.79 8.59 2.53
CA PHE A 280 3.99 7.81 3.75
C PHE A 280 2.81 6.89 4.03
N ASP A 281 1.58 7.36 3.88
CA ASP A 281 0.38 6.54 4.00
C ASP A 281 0.45 5.41 2.98
N GLN A 282 0.84 5.67 1.73
CA GLN A 282 1.06 4.63 0.73
C GLN A 282 2.20 3.66 1.09
N ALA A 283 3.25 4.12 1.76
CA ALA A 283 4.33 3.25 2.23
C ALA A 283 3.91 2.45 3.49
N GLU A 284 3.12 3.02 4.39
CA GLU A 284 2.50 2.33 5.54
C GLU A 284 1.54 1.26 5.03
N ASN A 285 0.70 1.67 4.07
CA ASN A 285 -0.27 0.86 3.35
C ASN A 285 0.36 -0.22 2.45
N ARG A 286 1.68 -0.26 2.30
CA ARG A 286 2.38 -1.34 1.60
C ARG A 286 3.17 -2.23 2.57
N ASN A 287 2.97 -2.06 3.87
CA ASN A 287 3.76 -2.66 4.96
C ASN A 287 5.27 -2.35 4.86
N TRP A 288 5.64 -1.16 4.36
CA TRP A 288 7.06 -0.77 4.30
C TRP A 288 7.52 -0.17 5.62
N ILE A 289 6.65 0.58 6.28
CA ILE A 289 7.00 1.44 7.42
C ILE A 289 7.22 0.74 8.77
N PRO A 290 6.52 -0.33 9.17
CA PRO A 290 6.60 -0.79 10.56
C PRO A 290 8.03 -1.20 10.97
N PHE A 291 8.88 -1.52 9.98
CA PHE A 291 10.31 -1.75 10.15
C PHE A 291 11.08 -1.16 8.95
N SER A 292 11.24 0.16 8.91
CA SER A 292 12.06 0.83 7.88
C SER A 292 13.26 1.53 8.49
N VAL A 293 14.42 1.43 7.81
CA VAL A 293 15.54 2.36 8.06
C VAL A 293 15.36 3.55 7.12
N PHE A 294 15.05 4.71 7.70
CA PHE A 294 14.94 5.95 6.96
C PHE A 294 16.31 6.60 6.83
N LEU A 295 16.67 6.91 5.60
CA LEU A 295 17.96 7.43 5.21
C LEU A 295 17.78 8.72 4.42
N PHE A 296 18.10 9.83 5.06
CA PHE A 296 18.07 11.12 4.39
C PHE A 296 19.41 11.39 3.71
N VAL A 297 19.37 11.74 2.43
CA VAL A 297 20.57 12.08 1.63
C VAL A 297 20.41 13.48 1.06
N ARG A 298 21.34 14.37 1.38
CA ARG A 298 21.43 15.69 0.73
C ARG A 298 22.10 15.55 -0.64
N GLY A 299 21.41 15.98 -1.69
CA GLY A 299 21.86 15.99 -3.08
C GLY A 299 22.69 17.21 -3.48
N ILE A 300 23.31 17.11 -4.67
CA ILE A 300 24.22 18.10 -5.29
C ILE A 300 23.60 19.51 -5.41
N SER A 301 22.28 19.59 -5.61
CA SER A 301 21.53 20.82 -5.93
C SER A 301 20.74 21.40 -4.75
N GLY A 302 20.94 20.89 -3.53
CA GLY A 302 20.08 21.22 -2.37
C GLY A 302 18.78 20.41 -2.30
N LEU A 303 18.59 19.45 -3.21
CA LEU A 303 17.48 18.49 -3.19
C LEU A 303 17.70 17.45 -2.09
N PHE A 304 16.65 17.17 -1.30
CA PHE A 304 16.63 16.09 -0.33
C PHE A 304 16.11 14.81 -0.97
N TYR A 305 16.75 13.67 -0.70
CA TYR A 305 16.21 12.36 -1.04
C TYR A 305 15.89 11.60 0.24
N LEU A 306 14.76 10.90 0.22
CA LEU A 306 14.42 9.93 1.24
C LEU A 306 14.70 8.54 0.70
N LEU A 307 15.59 7.81 1.35
CA LEU A 307 15.82 6.41 1.12
C LEU A 307 15.09 5.62 2.20
N ILE A 308 14.33 4.62 1.77
CA ILE A 308 13.63 3.68 2.62
C ILE A 308 14.26 2.31 2.38
N ILE A 309 14.92 1.76 3.41
CA ILE A 309 15.32 0.35 3.39
C ILE A 309 14.16 -0.45 3.96
N LYS A 310 13.50 -1.23 3.10
CA LYS A 310 12.39 -2.10 3.48
C LYS A 310 12.96 -3.36 4.11
N LEU A 311 12.75 -3.53 5.42
CA LEU A 311 12.94 -4.85 6.05
C LEU A 311 11.87 -5.78 5.48
N LEU A 312 12.28 -6.84 4.78
CA LEU A 312 11.34 -7.85 4.31
C LEU A 312 10.62 -8.45 5.53
N PRO A 313 9.29 -8.53 5.54
CA PRO A 313 8.58 -9.28 6.57
C PRO A 313 9.00 -10.74 6.41
N THR A 314 9.82 -11.25 7.34
CA THR A 314 10.00 -12.71 7.42
C THR A 314 8.62 -13.34 7.66
N PRO A 315 8.30 -14.48 7.02
CA PRO A 315 6.93 -15.00 6.88
C PRO A 315 6.25 -15.48 8.17
N LYS A 316 6.78 -15.14 9.36
CA LYS A 316 6.34 -15.73 10.62
C LYS A 316 5.39 -14.90 11.48
N TYR A 317 5.27 -13.57 11.33
CA TYR A 317 4.39 -12.80 12.25
C TYR A 317 3.77 -11.53 11.61
N PRO A 318 2.45 -11.30 11.78
CA PRO A 318 1.77 -10.09 11.31
C PRO A 318 2.19 -8.85 12.13
N SER A 319 2.36 -7.73 11.44
CA SER A 319 2.77 -6.44 11.99
C SER A 319 1.63 -5.77 12.76
N SER A 320 1.84 -5.47 14.04
CA SER A 320 0.98 -4.59 14.83
C SER A 320 1.11 -3.13 14.33
N SER A 321 -0.02 -2.48 14.12
CA SER A 321 -0.18 -1.08 13.71
C SER A 321 0.67 -0.11 14.57
N CYS A 322 1.61 0.60 13.96
CA CYS A 322 2.40 1.66 14.59
C CYS A 322 2.12 3.00 13.90
N SER A 323 1.27 3.83 14.49
CA SER A 323 0.97 5.19 14.03
C SER A 323 2.21 6.10 14.10
N SER A 324 2.88 6.28 12.95
CA SER A 324 4.20 6.94 12.88
C SER A 324 4.21 8.30 12.17
N SER A 325 3.08 8.73 11.61
CA SER A 325 2.95 9.95 10.77
C SER A 325 3.23 11.27 11.51
N SER A 326 2.82 11.42 12.78
CA SER A 326 2.90 12.70 13.51
C SER A 326 4.31 13.11 13.95
N SER A 327 5.21 12.14 14.19
CA SER A 327 6.58 12.42 14.66
C SER A 327 7.54 12.80 13.53
N PHE A 328 7.19 12.47 12.28
CA PHE A 328 7.99 12.75 11.09
C PHE A 328 7.93 14.23 10.69
N TRP A 329 6.76 14.86 10.86
CA TRP A 329 6.50 16.28 10.60
C TRP A 329 7.46 17.23 11.33
N SER A 330 7.70 16.96 12.62
CA SER A 330 8.59 17.77 13.45
C SER A 330 10.04 17.77 12.95
N ILE A 331 10.48 16.67 12.33
CA ILE A 331 11.84 16.45 11.86
C ILE A 331 12.07 17.09 10.48
N TYR A 332 11.15 16.89 9.54
CA TYR A 332 11.25 17.51 8.21
C TYR A 332 11.18 19.03 8.30
N SER A 333 10.29 19.56 9.14
CA SER A 333 10.21 21.00 9.43
C SER A 333 11.50 21.54 10.05
N LYS A 334 12.14 20.81 10.98
CA LYS A 334 13.43 21.20 11.58
C LYS A 334 14.60 21.14 10.58
N CYS A 335 14.65 20.13 9.71
CA CYS A 335 15.66 20.02 8.66
C CYS A 335 15.57 21.15 7.62
N LEU A 336 14.37 21.66 7.35
CA LEU A 336 14.14 22.80 6.46
C LEU A 336 14.42 24.15 7.14
N SER A 337 14.11 24.30 8.43
CA SER A 337 14.29 25.57 9.15
C SER A 337 15.74 25.83 9.60
N GLU A 338 16.50 24.79 9.95
CA GLU A 338 17.86 24.92 10.49
C GLU A 338 18.93 24.71 9.42
N GLY A 339 18.91 25.55 8.38
CA GLY A 339 19.88 25.51 7.27
C GLY A 339 21.35 25.70 7.65
N THR A 340 21.71 25.98 8.91
CA THR A 340 23.08 26.34 9.30
C THR A 340 23.56 25.94 10.71
N ASN A 341 22.76 25.35 11.60
CA ASN A 341 23.24 24.98 12.95
C ASN A 341 22.59 23.70 13.49
N MET A 342 23.06 22.55 13.03
CA MET A 342 22.54 21.22 13.38
C MET A 342 23.13 20.66 14.70
N HIS A 343 23.19 21.43 15.80
CA HIS A 343 23.77 20.96 17.07
C HIS A 343 22.80 20.62 18.21
N GLN A 344 21.50 20.96 18.15
CA GLN A 344 20.62 20.71 19.30
C GLN A 344 19.21 20.27 18.88
N GLY A 345 18.67 19.24 19.54
CA GLY A 345 17.24 18.96 19.57
C GLY A 345 16.73 17.78 18.72
N TRP A 346 17.30 16.59 18.92
CA TRP A 346 16.77 15.32 18.41
C TRP A 346 16.52 14.38 19.59
N GLU A 347 15.27 14.24 20.04
CA GLU A 347 14.90 13.30 21.11
C GLU A 347 14.41 11.98 20.48
N GLY A 348 15.20 10.92 20.68
CA GLY A 348 15.11 9.59 20.07
C GLY A 348 16.47 9.17 19.47
N LEU A 349 16.82 7.88 19.49
CA LEU A 349 18.07 7.33 18.91
C LEU A 349 18.21 7.75 17.44
N THR A 350 18.89 8.86 17.22
CA THR A 350 19.10 9.51 15.93
C THR A 350 20.60 9.70 15.77
N LEU A 351 21.24 8.90 14.93
CA LEU A 351 22.65 9.07 14.60
C LEU A 351 22.79 9.94 13.34
N LYS A 352 23.67 10.94 13.41
CA LYS A 352 24.00 11.87 12.33
C LYS A 352 25.41 11.56 11.82
N PHE A 353 25.56 11.25 10.54
CA PHE A 353 26.85 10.82 9.99
C PHE A 353 27.45 11.77 8.96
N CYS A 354 28.69 12.23 9.20
CA CYS A 354 29.47 13.02 8.26
C CYS A 354 30.32 12.12 7.36
N LEU A 355 29.88 11.91 6.12
CA LEU A 355 30.72 11.29 5.09
C LEU A 355 31.66 12.35 4.51
N ALA A 356 32.84 12.51 5.12
CA ALA A 356 33.93 13.33 4.59
C ALA A 356 34.69 12.58 3.50
N SER A 357 35.08 13.27 2.42
CA SER A 357 36.01 12.74 1.43
C SER A 357 37.42 12.66 2.05
N SER A 358 37.94 11.46 2.23
CA SER A 358 39.37 11.29 2.49
C SER A 358 40.15 11.46 1.18
N GLY A 359 40.96 12.51 1.12
CA GLY A 359 42.18 12.62 0.28
C GLY A 359 42.00 12.48 -1.22
#